data_AF-A2QIH1-F1
#
_entry.id   AF-A2QIH1-F1
#
_cell.length_a   1.000
_cell.length_b   1.000
_cell.length_c   1.000
_cell.angle_alpha   90.00
_cell.angle_beta   90.00
_cell.angle_gamma   90.00
#
_symmetry.space_group_name_H-M   'P 1'
#
loop_
_entity.id
_entity.type
_entity.pdbx_description
1 polymer ?
#
loop_
_entity_poly.entity_id
_entity_poly.type
_entity_poly.pdbx_seq_one_letter_code
_entity_poly.pdbx_strand_id
1 'polypeptide(L)'
;MQLWHSVLQLSLLASAAIPTAAASAWGFTDATVSVNTKGAGVGAGVKEVIPDNKALTKPVALGVADTLKVTLTAQEGRAGKHAHQVYLLLQDPETGLDISYPFNVKDNGKSRLDLKDLPIQFLSASEPLEARFLIGSFGESTAYNAAAFQLDVTRNADEPVPTVEVSRYGKLPEIHHIFKSDPQSPPVVITLAFVAMVLATLPVLGGVWLFLGVNVNHLPTALKSAPIPHVVFLGSLLSIEGIFFLYYTSWTLFQILPAVAVVGSVAFVSGSRALGEVQGRRLAGLR
;
A
#
# COMPACT_ATOMS: atom_id res chain seq x y z
N MET A 1 68.22 6.84 63.02
CA MET A 1 67.36 7.96 62.57
C MET A 1 66.25 7.54 61.59
N GLN A 2 66.31 6.38 60.93
CA GLN A 2 65.28 5.95 59.96
C GLN A 2 63.92 5.53 60.58
N LEU A 3 63.91 4.92 61.77
CA LEU A 3 62.66 4.46 62.41
C LEU A 3 61.69 5.60 62.76
N TRP A 4 62.22 6.79 63.10
CA TRP A 4 61.38 7.93 63.46
C TRP A 4 60.73 8.59 62.25
N HIS A 5 61.40 8.53 61.08
CA HIS A 5 60.82 8.99 59.81
C HIS A 5 59.70 8.06 59.34
N SER A 6 59.86 6.75 59.50
CA SER A 6 58.81 5.78 59.17
C SER A 6 57.56 5.96 60.03
N VAL A 7 57.70 6.20 61.34
CA VAL A 7 56.56 6.43 62.25
C VAL A 7 55.85 7.75 61.94
N LEU A 8 56.60 8.83 61.65
CA LEU A 8 56.01 10.10 61.22
C LEU A 8 55.27 9.98 59.89
N GLN A 9 55.84 9.26 58.91
CA GLN A 9 55.18 9.00 57.62
C GLN A 9 53.92 8.14 57.75
N LEU A 10 53.94 7.11 58.62
CA LEU A 10 52.76 6.29 58.92
C LEU A 10 51.67 7.10 59.66
N SER A 11 52.04 8.01 60.55
CA SER A 11 51.09 8.88 61.25
C SER A 11 50.47 9.97 60.35
N LEU A 12 51.21 10.46 59.36
CA LEU A 12 50.71 11.38 58.32
C LEU A 12 49.78 10.67 57.33
N LEU A 13 50.07 9.41 56.97
CA LEU A 13 49.20 8.58 56.14
C LEU A 13 47.89 8.19 56.85
N ALA A 14 47.91 8.03 58.18
CA ALA A 14 46.70 7.72 58.96
C ALA A 14 45.77 8.94 59.15
N SER A 15 46.30 10.18 59.19
CA SER A 15 45.46 11.40 59.27
C SER A 15 44.79 11.78 57.95
N ALA A 16 45.26 11.26 56.82
CA ALA A 16 44.65 11.47 55.51
C ALA A 16 43.48 10.50 55.22
N ALA A 17 43.22 9.53 56.11
CA ALA A 17 42.16 8.53 55.98
C ALA A 17 40.93 8.84 56.84
N ILE A 18 40.71 10.11 57.22
CA ILE A 18 39.38 10.54 57.66
C ILE A 18 38.51 10.57 56.40
N PRO A 19 37.41 9.79 56.33
CA PRO A 19 36.51 9.85 55.19
C PRO A 19 35.96 11.28 55.09
N THR A 20 36.49 12.06 54.16
CA THR A 20 35.90 13.31 53.73
C THR A 20 34.51 12.99 53.21
N ALA A 21 33.52 13.67 53.79
CA ALA A 21 32.10 13.72 53.45
C ALA A 21 31.63 12.69 52.40
N ALA A 22 30.73 11.78 52.82
CA ALA A 22 29.94 10.97 51.89
C ALA A 22 29.51 11.84 50.69
N ALA A 23 29.97 11.47 49.49
CA ALA A 23 29.70 12.21 48.28
C ALA A 23 28.19 12.46 48.21
N SER A 24 27.78 13.72 48.35
CA SER A 24 26.37 14.07 48.32
C SER A 24 25.83 13.69 46.96
N ALA A 25 24.77 12.89 46.94
CA ALA A 25 24.06 12.55 45.72
C ALA A 25 22.77 13.36 45.67
N TRP A 26 22.42 13.81 44.48
CA TRP A 26 21.08 14.29 44.21
C TRP A 26 20.12 13.11 44.22
N GLY A 27 18.92 13.37 44.72
CA GLY A 27 17.83 12.42 44.74
C GLY A 27 16.50 13.13 44.87
N PHE A 28 15.45 12.37 45.12
CA PHE A 28 14.11 12.92 45.36
C PHE A 28 13.45 12.28 46.57
N THR A 29 12.51 13.02 47.16
CA THR A 29 11.57 12.59 48.18
C THR A 29 10.16 13.07 47.84
N ASP A 30 9.14 12.45 48.44
CA ASP A 30 7.73 12.82 48.28
C ASP A 30 7.27 12.87 46.81
N ALA A 31 7.82 11.99 45.98
CA ALA A 31 7.45 11.94 44.58
C ALA A 31 6.05 11.34 44.40
N THR A 32 5.22 12.01 43.63
CA THR A 32 3.84 11.60 43.35
C THR A 32 3.57 11.80 41.87
N VAL A 33 2.98 10.78 41.25
CA VAL A 33 2.41 10.86 39.91
C VAL A 33 0.90 10.79 40.03
N SER A 34 0.22 11.70 39.36
CA SER A 34 -1.23 11.72 39.30
C SER A 34 -1.74 11.94 37.88
N VAL A 35 -2.77 11.18 37.50
CA VAL A 35 -3.42 11.29 36.20
C VAL A 35 -4.80 11.89 36.42
N ASN A 36 -5.02 13.10 35.90
CA ASN A 36 -6.29 13.81 36.02
C ASN A 36 -7.09 13.73 34.72
N THR A 37 -8.22 13.04 34.73
CA THR A 37 -9.13 12.95 33.58
C THR A 37 -9.98 14.21 33.42
N LYS A 38 -10.08 14.72 32.20
CA LYS A 38 -10.89 15.92 31.88
C LYS A 38 -12.38 15.64 32.12
N GLY A 39 -13.02 16.41 33.00
CA GLY A 39 -14.44 16.28 33.35
C GLY A 39 -14.73 15.44 34.59
N ALA A 40 -13.71 14.80 35.16
CA ALA A 40 -13.83 14.15 36.47
C ALA A 40 -13.66 15.19 37.58
N GLY A 41 -14.54 15.17 38.59
CA GLY A 41 -14.48 16.09 39.74
C GLY A 41 -13.13 16.04 40.48
N VAL A 42 -12.85 17.06 41.31
CA VAL A 42 -11.61 17.16 42.09
C VAL A 42 -11.40 15.88 42.92
N GLY A 43 -10.41 15.06 42.56
CA GLY A 43 -10.04 13.83 43.29
C GLY A 43 -10.30 12.49 42.59
N ALA A 44 -10.86 12.49 41.38
CA ALA A 44 -11.18 11.26 40.64
C ALA A 44 -10.02 10.69 39.78
N GLY A 45 -8.79 11.17 39.99
CA GLY A 45 -7.61 10.73 39.26
C GLY A 45 -6.81 9.63 39.99
N VAL A 46 -6.09 8.79 39.23
CA VAL A 46 -5.14 7.82 39.81
C VAL A 46 -3.97 8.62 40.41
N LYS A 47 -3.65 8.38 41.69
CA LYS A 47 -2.52 9.01 42.39
C LYS A 47 -1.63 7.93 42.98
N GLU A 48 -0.40 7.84 42.48
CA GLU A 48 0.60 6.89 42.97
C GLU A 48 1.79 7.63 43.57
N VAL A 49 2.27 7.11 44.70
CA VAL A 49 3.45 7.63 45.38
C VAL A 49 4.65 6.82 44.89
N ILE A 50 5.64 7.51 44.31
CA ILE A 50 6.87 6.89 43.87
C ILE A 50 7.79 6.74 45.08
N PRO A 51 8.34 5.55 45.36
CA PRO A 51 9.26 5.38 46.48
C PRO A 51 10.53 6.19 46.28
N ASP A 52 11.08 6.73 47.37
CA ASP A 52 12.26 7.58 47.34
C ASP A 52 13.43 6.92 46.59
N ASN A 53 13.92 7.60 45.55
CA ASN A 53 15.03 7.16 44.70
C ASN A 53 14.84 5.78 44.04
N LYS A 54 13.61 5.28 43.89
CA LYS A 54 13.30 4.01 43.22
C LYS A 54 12.17 4.15 42.21
N ALA A 55 12.10 3.19 41.28
CA ALA A 55 11.05 3.13 40.29
C ALA A 55 9.75 2.53 40.87
N LEU A 56 8.62 3.02 40.37
CA LEU A 56 7.32 2.42 40.52
C LEU A 56 7.23 1.15 39.68
N THR A 57 6.68 0.07 40.26
CA THR A 57 6.60 -1.24 39.59
C THR A 57 5.37 -1.37 38.69
N LYS A 58 4.34 -0.55 38.90
CA LYS A 58 3.11 -0.56 38.10
C LYS A 58 3.17 0.53 37.02
N PRO A 59 2.81 0.20 35.77
CA PRO A 59 2.64 1.21 34.73
C PRO A 59 1.51 2.17 35.08
N VAL A 60 1.71 3.45 34.78
CA VAL A 60 0.72 4.51 34.91
C VAL A 60 0.05 4.71 33.56
N ALA A 61 -1.25 4.43 33.48
CA ALA A 61 -2.02 4.62 32.25
C ALA A 61 -2.36 6.12 32.04
N LEU A 62 -2.15 6.61 30.82
CA LEU A 62 -2.48 7.97 30.40
C LEU A 62 -3.40 7.91 29.18
N GLY A 63 -4.63 8.44 29.31
CA GLY A 63 -5.56 8.59 28.20
C GLY A 63 -5.35 9.87 27.40
N VAL A 64 -5.96 9.93 26.21
CA VAL A 64 -5.83 11.04 25.24
C VAL A 64 -6.25 12.41 25.79
N ALA A 65 -7.20 12.44 26.74
CA ALA A 65 -7.72 13.68 27.35
C ALA A 65 -7.21 13.92 28.78
N ASP A 66 -6.28 13.09 29.26
CA ASP A 66 -5.80 13.13 30.62
C ASP A 66 -4.63 14.10 30.79
N THR A 67 -4.50 14.68 31.97
CA THR A 67 -3.33 15.51 32.35
C THR A 67 -2.47 14.73 33.35
N LEU A 68 -1.23 14.44 32.97
CA LEU A 68 -0.22 13.86 33.85
C LEU A 68 0.37 14.97 34.73
N LYS A 69 0.28 14.80 36.04
CA LYS A 69 0.82 15.72 37.04
C LYS A 69 1.84 15.00 37.89
N VAL A 70 3.08 15.46 37.84
CA VAL A 70 4.19 14.90 38.59
C VAL A 70 4.72 15.93 39.56
N THR A 71 4.83 15.56 40.82
CA THR A 71 5.43 16.40 41.86
C THR A 71 6.51 15.63 42.58
N LEU A 72 7.63 16.26 42.89
CA LEU A 72 8.70 15.67 43.70
C LEU A 72 9.42 16.76 44.48
N THR A 73 10.15 16.40 45.53
CA THR A 73 11.06 17.31 46.23
C THR A 73 12.48 16.88 45.92
N ALA A 74 13.22 17.72 45.19
CA ALA A 74 14.64 17.51 44.91
C ALA A 74 15.45 17.70 46.19
N GLN A 75 16.33 16.74 46.47
CA GLN A 75 17.17 16.74 47.65
C GLN A 75 18.64 16.49 47.28
N GLU A 76 19.52 17.14 48.02
CA GLU A 76 20.96 16.86 48.01
C GLU A 76 21.30 16.20 49.36
N GLY A 77 21.59 14.89 49.33
CA GLY A 77 21.69 14.08 50.54
C GLY A 77 20.32 13.89 51.22
N ARG A 78 20.04 14.66 52.28
CA ARG A 78 18.75 14.61 53.04
C ARG A 78 18.04 15.95 53.15
N ALA A 79 18.62 17.01 52.58
CA ALA A 79 18.05 18.35 52.64
C ALA A 79 17.43 18.69 51.28
N GLY A 80 16.16 19.14 51.31
CA GLY A 80 15.52 19.70 50.13
C GLY A 80 16.25 20.95 49.66
N LYS A 81 16.67 20.96 48.39
CA LYS A 81 17.43 22.07 47.81
C LYS A 81 16.97 22.37 46.39
N HIS A 82 17.07 23.63 46.00
CA HIS A 82 16.79 24.07 44.65
C HIS A 82 17.87 23.56 43.68
N ALA A 83 17.56 22.51 42.92
CA ALA A 83 18.38 22.01 41.84
C ALA A 83 18.24 22.90 40.58
N HIS A 84 19.33 23.10 39.84
CA HIS A 84 19.30 23.89 38.60
C HIS A 84 18.61 23.17 37.44
N GLN A 85 18.66 21.84 37.44
CA GLN A 85 18.07 21.00 36.41
C GLN A 85 17.21 19.93 37.07
N VAL A 86 15.92 19.94 36.76
CA VAL A 86 14.98 18.88 37.13
C VAL A 86 14.12 18.62 35.90
N TYR A 87 14.28 17.45 35.30
CA TYR A 87 13.59 17.07 34.07
C TYR A 87 12.92 15.70 34.21
N LEU A 88 11.79 15.54 33.54
CA LEU A 88 11.18 14.27 33.23
C LEU A 88 11.60 13.90 31.81
N LEU A 89 12.43 12.87 31.66
CA LEU A 89 12.77 12.30 30.37
C LEU A 89 11.78 11.18 30.07
N LEU A 90 11.00 11.29 29.00
CA LEU A 90 10.20 10.20 28.45
C LEU A 90 10.96 9.61 27.27
N GLN A 91 11.17 8.30 27.29
CA GLN A 91 11.89 7.59 26.25
C GLN A 91 11.07 6.39 25.76
N ASP A 92 11.00 6.23 24.45
CA ASP A 92 10.48 5.02 23.82
C ASP A 92 11.61 3.98 23.74
N PRO A 93 11.48 2.80 24.38
CA PRO A 93 12.53 1.78 24.39
C PRO A 93 12.78 1.15 23.02
N GLU A 94 11.78 1.10 22.13
CA GLU A 94 11.93 0.46 20.81
C GLU A 94 12.62 1.38 19.80
N THR A 95 12.16 2.63 19.71
CA THR A 95 12.68 3.59 18.72
C THR A 95 13.89 4.36 19.25
N GLY A 96 14.07 4.41 20.57
CA GLY A 96 15.06 5.25 21.23
C GLY A 96 14.73 6.74 21.22
N LEU A 97 13.54 7.14 20.73
CA LEU A 97 13.08 8.52 20.74
C LEU A 97 12.88 9.01 22.17
N ASP A 98 13.44 10.17 22.49
CA ASP A 98 13.34 10.77 23.80
C ASP A 98 12.85 12.22 23.77
N ILE A 99 12.22 12.64 24.86
CA ILE A 99 11.82 14.03 25.08
C ILE A 99 11.96 14.39 26.55
N SER A 100 12.48 15.59 26.82
CA SER A 100 12.68 16.10 28.17
C SER A 100 11.69 17.21 28.50
N TYR A 101 11.01 17.08 29.64
CA TYR A 101 10.11 18.10 30.17
C TYR A 101 10.68 18.74 31.45
N PRO A 102 10.92 20.06 31.47
CA PRO A 102 11.41 20.74 32.66
C PRO A 102 10.35 20.83 33.75
N PHE A 103 10.75 20.59 34.99
CA PHE A 103 9.92 20.88 36.15
C PHE A 103 10.01 22.36 36.54
N ASN A 104 8.94 22.89 37.11
CA ASN A 104 8.96 24.16 37.82
C ASN A 104 9.44 23.91 39.27
N VAL A 105 10.67 24.32 39.57
CA VAL A 105 11.35 24.10 40.86
C VAL A 105 11.21 25.33 41.75
N LYS A 106 10.81 25.14 43.01
CA LYS A 106 10.77 26.18 44.04
C LYS A 106 12.03 26.17 44.89
N ASP A 107 12.29 27.27 45.61
CA ASP A 107 13.49 27.43 46.46
C ASP A 107 13.67 26.30 47.50
N ASN A 108 12.56 25.70 47.95
CA ASN A 108 12.56 24.58 48.90
C ASN A 108 12.78 23.20 48.25
N GLY A 109 13.13 23.15 46.96
CA GLY A 109 13.32 21.91 46.20
C GLY A 109 12.03 21.27 45.70
N LYS A 110 10.84 21.80 46.05
CA LYS A 110 9.58 21.27 45.52
C LYS A 110 9.44 21.59 44.04
N SER A 111 9.27 20.54 43.25
CA SER A 111 9.23 20.55 41.79
C SER A 111 7.88 20.06 41.31
N ARG A 112 7.30 20.75 40.33
CA ARG A 112 6.01 20.38 39.73
C ARG A 112 6.06 20.41 38.21
N LEU A 113 5.50 19.40 37.58
CA LEU A 113 5.29 19.28 36.15
C LEU A 113 3.84 18.88 35.88
N ASP A 114 3.17 19.64 35.02
CA ASP A 114 1.82 19.35 34.54
C ASP A 114 1.90 19.19 33.01
N LEU A 115 1.76 17.96 32.51
CA LEU A 115 1.83 17.58 31.10
C LEU A 115 0.43 17.26 30.58
N LYS A 116 0.00 17.96 29.51
CA LYS A 116 -1.32 17.80 28.92
C LYS A 116 -1.30 17.05 27.60
N ASP A 117 -0.34 17.38 26.74
CA ASP A 117 -0.26 16.86 25.39
C ASP A 117 1.10 16.18 25.17
N LEU A 118 1.08 14.97 24.63
CA LEU A 118 2.26 14.25 24.18
C LEU A 118 2.46 14.47 22.67
N PRO A 119 3.72 14.54 22.19
CA PRO A 119 4.02 14.53 20.77
C PRO A 119 3.43 13.30 20.08
N ILE A 120 3.05 13.45 18.82
CA ILE A 120 2.39 12.40 18.03
C ILE A 120 3.21 11.10 17.94
N GLN A 121 4.54 11.20 18.03
CA GLN A 121 5.46 10.07 17.98
C GLN A 121 5.30 9.14 19.20
N PHE A 122 5.00 9.69 20.36
CA PHE A 122 4.77 8.92 21.59
C PHE A 122 3.34 8.37 21.68
N LEU A 123 2.40 8.91 20.90
CA LEU A 123 1.02 8.41 20.82
C LEU A 123 0.91 7.12 19.98
N SER A 124 1.93 6.81 19.19
CA SER A 124 2.04 5.59 18.36
C SER A 124 2.89 4.49 19.00
N ALA A 125 3.42 4.69 20.20
CA ALA A 125 4.25 3.70 20.88
C ALA A 125 3.44 2.43 21.21
N SER A 126 3.98 1.27 20.86
CA SER A 126 3.43 -0.06 21.15
C SER A 126 3.73 -0.53 22.57
N GLU A 127 4.86 -0.09 23.13
CA GLU A 127 5.30 -0.42 24.48
C GLU A 127 5.17 0.78 25.44
N PRO A 128 5.00 0.54 26.75
CA PRO A 128 4.98 1.62 27.75
C PRO A 128 6.28 2.43 27.72
N LEU A 129 6.14 3.76 27.71
CA LEU A 129 7.27 4.69 27.68
C LEU A 129 8.02 4.68 29.01
N GLU A 130 9.35 4.69 28.96
CA GLU A 130 10.19 4.78 30.16
C GLU A 130 10.27 6.24 30.63
N ALA A 131 9.72 6.52 31.82
CA ALA A 131 9.80 7.84 32.43
C ALA A 131 10.94 7.88 33.45
N ARG A 132 11.92 8.76 33.25
CA ARG A 132 13.13 8.90 34.08
C ARG A 132 13.19 10.29 34.70
N PHE A 133 13.66 10.38 35.94
CA PHE A 133 13.98 11.66 36.55
C PHE A 133 15.45 11.99 36.36
N LEU A 134 15.71 13.20 35.86
CA LEU A 134 17.04 13.78 35.74
C LEU A 134 17.14 14.96 36.69
N ILE A 135 17.97 14.85 37.73
CA ILE A 135 18.18 15.92 38.72
C ILE A 135 19.67 16.25 38.78
N GLY A 136 19.99 17.52 38.52
CA GLY A 136 21.35 18.02 38.52
C GLY A 136 21.43 19.46 39.00
N SER A 137 22.57 19.83 39.56
CA SER A 137 22.87 21.19 39.98
C SER A 137 24.37 21.42 39.87
N PHE A 138 24.81 22.68 39.91
CA PHE A 138 26.23 23.00 39.99
C PHE A 138 26.79 22.53 41.34
N GLY A 139 27.97 21.89 41.35
CA GLY A 139 28.64 21.42 42.56
C GLY A 139 29.37 20.08 42.36
N GLU A 140 29.88 19.53 43.46
CA GLU A 140 30.58 18.22 43.48
C GLU A 140 29.62 17.03 43.67
N SER A 141 28.34 17.30 43.86
CA SER A 141 27.32 16.26 44.09
C SER A 141 26.99 15.48 42.83
N THR A 142 26.85 14.16 42.96
CA THR A 142 26.50 13.28 41.83
C THR A 142 25.06 13.53 41.37
N ALA A 143 24.84 13.68 40.06
CA ALA A 143 23.53 13.90 39.48
C ALA A 143 22.66 12.62 39.55
N TYR A 144 21.36 12.79 39.70
CA TYR A 144 20.39 11.69 39.68
C TYR A 144 19.94 11.42 38.25
N ASN A 145 20.02 10.16 37.82
CA ASN A 145 19.44 9.68 36.56
C ASN A 145 18.98 8.23 36.74
N ALA A 146 17.68 8.03 36.95
CA ALA A 146 17.09 6.71 37.05
C ALA A 146 15.62 6.69 36.60
N ALA A 147 15.14 5.50 36.25
CA ALA A 147 13.74 5.25 35.95
C ALA A 147 12.86 5.54 37.17
N ALA A 148 11.76 6.24 36.94
CA ALA A 148 10.79 6.65 37.94
C ALA A 148 9.51 5.82 37.81
N PHE A 149 8.97 5.64 36.60
CA PHE A 149 7.77 4.84 36.32
C PHE A 149 7.70 4.52 34.83
N GLN A 150 6.81 3.60 34.46
CA GLN A 150 6.46 3.35 33.06
C GLN A 150 5.13 4.03 32.75
N LEU A 151 5.04 4.71 31.61
CA LEU A 151 3.86 5.44 31.16
C LEU A 151 3.21 4.66 30.01
N ASP A 152 2.05 4.07 30.27
CA ASP A 152 1.27 3.35 29.28
C ASP A 152 0.29 4.31 28.59
N VAL A 153 0.49 4.55 27.28
CA VAL A 153 -0.33 5.50 26.52
C VAL A 153 -1.56 4.77 25.98
N THR A 154 -2.66 4.87 26.72
CA THR A 154 -3.91 4.22 26.34
C THR A 154 -4.61 5.00 25.23
N ARG A 155 -4.88 4.29 24.12
CA ARG A 155 -5.45 4.86 22.91
C ARG A 155 -6.88 4.40 22.69
N ASN A 156 -7.69 5.28 22.09
CA ASN A 156 -9.01 4.88 21.60
C ASN A 156 -8.85 4.00 20.34
N ALA A 157 -9.44 2.80 20.37
CA ALA A 157 -9.34 1.82 19.28
C ALA A 157 -9.98 2.30 17.97
N ASP A 158 -10.92 3.25 18.06
CA ASP A 158 -11.65 3.78 16.90
C ASP A 158 -10.87 4.85 16.13
N GLU A 159 -9.75 5.35 16.67
CA GLU A 159 -8.94 6.37 15.99
C GLU A 159 -7.79 5.71 15.17
N PRO A 160 -7.50 6.19 13.95
CA PRO A 160 -6.42 5.64 13.12
C PRO A 160 -5.04 6.01 13.67
N VAL A 161 -4.13 5.04 13.82
CA VAL A 161 -2.79 5.24 14.43
C VAL A 161 -2.06 6.38 13.72
N PRO A 162 -1.57 7.41 14.44
CA PRO A 162 -0.77 8.45 13.83
C PRO A 162 0.43 7.80 13.15
N THR A 163 0.49 7.91 11.83
CA THR A 163 1.53 7.27 11.04
C THR A 163 2.86 7.96 11.36
N VAL A 164 3.75 7.23 12.03
CA VAL A 164 5.11 7.69 12.31
C VAL A 164 5.85 7.88 11.00
N GLU A 165 6.66 8.94 10.99
CA GLU A 165 7.49 9.44 9.90
C GLU A 165 7.86 8.40 8.85
N VAL A 166 7.41 8.65 7.62
CA VAL A 166 7.93 7.96 6.43
C VAL A 166 9.44 8.19 6.45
N SER A 167 10.22 7.11 6.51
CA SER A 167 11.67 7.19 6.35
C SER A 167 11.98 8.03 5.12
N ARG A 168 12.49 9.25 5.34
CA ARG A 168 12.75 10.21 4.26
C ARG A 168 13.75 9.66 3.26
N TYR A 169 14.62 8.76 3.73
CA TYR A 169 15.62 8.06 2.95
C TYR A 169 15.49 6.56 3.20
N GLY A 170 14.69 5.88 2.39
CA GLY A 170 14.48 4.44 2.44
C GLY A 170 14.18 3.87 1.07
N LYS A 171 14.39 2.56 0.91
CA LYS A 171 13.99 1.85 -0.31
C LYS A 171 12.46 1.86 -0.38
N LEU A 172 11.91 2.45 -1.44
CA LEU A 172 10.47 2.39 -1.72
C LEU A 172 10.06 0.96 -2.17
N PRO A 173 8.80 0.57 -1.92
CA PRO A 173 8.28 -0.70 -2.44
C PRO A 173 8.33 -0.71 -3.97
N GLU A 174 8.58 -1.89 -4.53
CA GLU A 174 8.58 -2.10 -5.98
C GLU A 174 7.16 -2.01 -6.54
N ILE A 175 7.00 -1.38 -7.71
CA ILE A 175 5.70 -1.21 -8.38
C ILE A 175 5.64 -2.18 -9.57
N HIS A 176 4.69 -3.12 -9.52
CA HIS A 176 4.41 -4.02 -10.63
C HIS A 176 3.23 -3.51 -11.47
N HIS A 177 3.41 -3.43 -12.79
CA HIS A 177 2.32 -3.11 -13.72
C HIS A 177 1.35 -4.30 -13.83
N ILE A 178 0.08 -4.07 -13.54
CA ILE A 178 -0.98 -5.08 -13.65
C ILE A 178 -1.57 -4.99 -15.06
N PHE A 179 -1.28 -5.98 -15.91
CA PHE A 179 -1.87 -6.08 -17.23
C PHE A 179 -3.36 -6.41 -17.15
N LYS A 180 -4.11 -5.98 -18.17
CA LYS A 180 -5.51 -6.38 -18.34
C LYS A 180 -5.56 -7.88 -18.58
N SER A 181 -6.53 -8.55 -17.96
CA SER A 181 -6.80 -9.97 -18.21
C SER A 181 -7.20 -10.21 -19.66
N ASP A 182 -6.77 -11.34 -20.22
CA ASP A 182 -7.14 -11.74 -21.58
C ASP A 182 -8.67 -11.92 -21.71
N PRO A 183 -9.24 -11.55 -22.87
CA PRO A 183 -10.66 -11.78 -23.13
C PRO A 183 -10.96 -13.29 -23.19
N GLN A 184 -12.08 -13.70 -22.61
CA GLN A 184 -12.52 -15.11 -22.64
C GLN A 184 -13.39 -15.38 -23.88
N SER A 185 -13.07 -16.47 -24.59
CA SER A 185 -13.84 -16.96 -25.73
C SER A 185 -14.92 -17.97 -25.30
N PRO A 186 -16.02 -18.12 -26.07
CA PRO A 186 -17.07 -19.09 -25.75
C PRO A 186 -16.61 -20.56 -25.88
N PRO A 187 -17.32 -21.52 -25.26
CA PRO A 187 -17.05 -22.94 -25.43
C PRO A 187 -17.15 -23.40 -26.90
N VAL A 188 -16.16 -24.19 -27.35
CA VAL A 188 -16.03 -24.67 -28.74
C VAL A 188 -17.24 -25.49 -29.20
N VAL A 189 -17.87 -26.23 -28.29
CA VAL A 189 -19.07 -27.04 -28.62
C VAL A 189 -20.22 -26.15 -29.07
N ILE A 190 -20.42 -25.01 -28.41
CA ILE A 190 -21.48 -24.06 -28.74
C ILE A 190 -21.19 -23.42 -30.10
N THR A 191 -19.95 -22.97 -30.33
CA THR A 191 -19.59 -22.34 -31.60
C THR A 191 -19.72 -23.32 -32.78
N LEU A 192 -19.31 -24.58 -32.62
CA LEU A 192 -19.47 -25.61 -33.63
C LEU A 192 -20.94 -25.93 -33.94
N ALA A 193 -21.82 -25.94 -32.93
CA ALA A 193 -23.25 -26.13 -33.14
C ALA A 193 -23.86 -25.03 -34.04
N PHE A 194 -23.47 -23.77 -33.82
CA PHE A 194 -23.91 -22.66 -34.68
C PHE A 194 -23.34 -22.74 -36.09
N VAL A 195 -22.06 -23.12 -36.24
CA VAL A 195 -21.47 -23.36 -37.58
C VAL A 195 -22.23 -24.47 -38.31
N ALA A 196 -22.56 -25.56 -37.64
CA ALA A 196 -23.34 -26.65 -38.23
C ALA A 196 -24.74 -26.20 -38.65
N MET A 197 -25.42 -25.37 -37.85
CA MET A 197 -26.72 -24.80 -38.21
C MET A 197 -26.66 -23.90 -39.45
N VAL A 198 -25.63 -23.06 -39.58
CA VAL A 198 -25.41 -22.24 -40.78
C VAL A 198 -25.12 -23.13 -42.00
N LEU A 199 -24.28 -24.14 -41.86
CA LEU A 199 -24.00 -25.08 -42.96
C LEU A 199 -25.23 -25.88 -43.36
N ALA A 200 -26.12 -26.20 -42.42
CA ALA A 200 -27.37 -26.91 -42.68
C ALA A 200 -28.37 -26.11 -43.53
N THR A 201 -28.25 -24.78 -43.63
CA THR A 201 -29.13 -24.00 -44.51
C THR A 201 -28.90 -24.29 -45.99
N LEU A 202 -27.69 -24.71 -46.38
CA LEU A 202 -27.35 -25.05 -47.77
C LEU A 202 -28.09 -26.30 -48.29
N PRO A 203 -28.07 -27.47 -47.62
CA PRO A 203 -28.85 -28.62 -48.07
C PRO A 203 -30.36 -28.36 -47.95
N VAL A 204 -30.81 -27.58 -46.97
CA VAL A 204 -32.22 -27.16 -46.88
C VAL A 204 -32.62 -26.36 -48.13
N LEU A 205 -31.81 -25.38 -48.54
CA LEU A 205 -32.04 -24.62 -49.76
C LEU A 205 -32.08 -25.54 -50.99
N GLY A 206 -31.15 -26.49 -51.09
CA GLY A 206 -31.14 -27.49 -52.16
C GLY A 206 -32.41 -28.34 -52.18
N GLY A 207 -32.89 -28.80 -51.02
CA GLY A 207 -34.15 -29.54 -50.89
C GLY A 207 -35.36 -28.70 -51.31
N VAL A 208 -35.40 -27.43 -50.95
CA VAL A 208 -36.47 -26.49 -51.36
C VAL A 208 -36.45 -26.27 -52.87
N TRP A 209 -35.28 -26.13 -53.50
CA TRP A 209 -35.17 -26.03 -54.96
C TRP A 209 -35.67 -27.28 -55.68
N LEU A 210 -35.35 -28.47 -55.16
CA LEU A 210 -35.86 -29.73 -55.70
C LEU A 210 -37.38 -29.84 -55.55
N PHE A 211 -37.92 -29.44 -54.39
CA PHE A 211 -39.36 -29.40 -54.15
C PHE A 211 -40.09 -28.43 -55.10
N LEU A 212 -39.49 -27.29 -55.42
CA LEU A 212 -40.05 -26.29 -56.35
C LEU A 212 -39.82 -26.63 -57.83
N GLY A 213 -39.08 -27.70 -58.15
CA GLY A 213 -38.84 -28.13 -59.53
C GLY A 213 -37.83 -27.25 -60.30
N VAL A 214 -36.86 -26.65 -59.61
CA VAL A 214 -35.74 -25.93 -60.25
C VAL A 214 -34.99 -26.90 -61.17
N ASN A 215 -34.79 -26.50 -62.43
CA ASN A 215 -34.18 -27.35 -63.46
C ASN A 215 -33.12 -26.61 -64.28
N VAL A 216 -32.32 -27.38 -65.02
CA VAL A 216 -31.25 -26.89 -65.91
C VAL A 216 -31.51 -27.26 -67.38
N ASN A 217 -32.78 -27.44 -67.77
CA ASN A 217 -33.16 -28.00 -69.07
C ASN A 217 -32.70 -27.15 -70.27
N HIS A 218 -32.49 -25.85 -70.07
CA HIS A 218 -32.02 -24.92 -71.11
C HIS A 218 -30.50 -24.79 -71.20
N LEU A 219 -29.75 -25.51 -70.36
CA LEU A 219 -28.28 -25.51 -70.36
C LEU A 219 -27.69 -26.11 -71.66
N PRO A 220 -28.18 -27.26 -72.19
CA PRO A 220 -27.69 -27.78 -73.47
C PRO A 220 -27.96 -26.83 -74.64
N THR A 221 -29.11 -26.15 -74.64
CA THR A 221 -29.44 -25.15 -75.66
C THR A 221 -28.52 -23.94 -75.57
N ALA A 222 -28.25 -23.45 -74.36
CA ALA A 222 -27.31 -22.34 -74.13
C ALA A 222 -25.90 -22.66 -74.62
N LEU A 223 -25.41 -23.87 -74.31
CA LEU A 223 -24.07 -24.32 -74.69
C LEU A 223 -23.95 -24.63 -76.19
N LYS A 224 -25.03 -25.01 -76.87
CA LYS A 224 -25.03 -25.17 -78.33
C LYS A 224 -25.04 -23.82 -79.05
N SER A 225 -25.81 -22.85 -78.57
CA SER A 225 -25.96 -21.55 -79.21
C SER A 225 -24.76 -20.62 -78.99
N ALA A 226 -24.22 -20.58 -77.77
CA ALA A 226 -23.13 -19.69 -77.40
C ALA A 226 -22.22 -20.32 -76.32
N PRO A 227 -21.43 -21.37 -76.67
CA PRO A 227 -20.62 -22.11 -75.69
C PRO A 227 -19.58 -21.22 -75.00
N ILE A 228 -18.83 -20.43 -75.78
CA ILE A 228 -17.70 -19.64 -75.26
C ILE A 228 -18.18 -18.55 -74.30
N PRO A 229 -19.19 -17.71 -74.64
CA PRO A 229 -19.69 -16.70 -73.69
C PRO A 229 -20.21 -17.29 -72.39
N HIS A 230 -20.98 -18.37 -72.42
CA HIS A 230 -21.54 -18.98 -71.20
C HIS A 230 -20.48 -19.59 -70.30
N VAL A 231 -19.52 -20.34 -70.86
CA VAL A 231 -18.43 -20.96 -70.10
C VAL A 231 -17.48 -19.91 -69.51
N VAL A 232 -17.07 -18.91 -70.31
CA VAL A 232 -16.18 -17.84 -69.85
C VAL A 232 -16.87 -16.97 -68.81
N PHE A 233 -18.17 -16.69 -68.97
CA PHE A 233 -18.93 -15.92 -67.99
C PHE A 233 -19.02 -16.65 -66.65
N LEU A 234 -19.42 -17.94 -66.64
CA LEU A 234 -19.48 -18.72 -65.40
C LEU A 234 -18.09 -18.89 -64.77
N GLY A 235 -17.07 -19.17 -65.58
CA GLY A 235 -15.69 -19.28 -65.13
C GLY A 235 -15.15 -17.97 -64.53
N SER A 236 -15.54 -16.83 -65.09
CA SER A 236 -15.17 -15.51 -64.55
C SER A 236 -15.84 -15.23 -63.22
N LEU A 237 -17.10 -15.64 -63.04
CA LEU A 237 -17.81 -15.49 -61.75
C LEU A 237 -17.17 -16.36 -60.66
N LEU A 238 -16.89 -17.63 -60.97
CA LEU A 238 -16.17 -18.53 -60.05
C LEU A 238 -14.76 -18.01 -59.72
N SER A 239 -14.09 -17.41 -60.70
CA SER A 239 -12.76 -16.82 -60.52
C SER A 239 -12.80 -15.59 -59.61
N ILE A 240 -13.84 -14.74 -59.71
CA ILE A 240 -14.04 -13.60 -58.81
C ILE A 240 -14.25 -14.09 -57.36
N GLU A 241 -15.09 -15.09 -57.14
CA GLU A 241 -15.29 -15.70 -55.81
C GLU A 241 -13.99 -16.31 -55.26
N GLY A 242 -13.23 -17.01 -56.12
CA GLY A 242 -11.92 -17.54 -55.74
C GLY A 242 -10.92 -16.45 -55.36
N ILE A 243 -10.92 -15.32 -56.07
CA ILE A 243 -10.08 -14.17 -55.74
C ILE A 243 -10.50 -13.55 -54.40
N PHE A 244 -11.81 -13.44 -54.10
CA PHE A 244 -12.27 -12.99 -52.79
C PHE A 244 -11.90 -13.96 -51.66
N PHE A 245 -11.93 -15.27 -51.91
CA PHE A 245 -11.43 -16.26 -50.96
C PHE A 245 -9.92 -16.11 -50.71
N LEU A 246 -9.13 -15.84 -51.76
CA LEU A 246 -7.71 -15.55 -51.61
C LEU A 246 -7.47 -14.25 -50.83
N TYR A 247 -8.29 -13.22 -51.02
CA TYR A 247 -8.21 -11.99 -50.23
C TYR A 247 -8.55 -12.21 -48.75
N TYR A 248 -9.55 -13.04 -48.45
CA TYR A 248 -9.87 -13.41 -47.07
C TYR A 248 -8.73 -14.17 -46.38
N THR A 249 -7.99 -14.99 -47.13
CA THR A 249 -6.97 -15.89 -46.55
C THR A 249 -5.53 -15.36 -46.59
N SER A 250 -5.14 -14.65 -47.65
CA SER A 250 -3.71 -14.40 -47.92
C SER A 250 -3.38 -13.16 -48.76
N TRP A 251 -4.22 -12.75 -49.73
CA TRP A 251 -3.92 -11.66 -50.65
C TRP A 251 -4.16 -10.28 -50.02
N THR A 252 -3.34 -9.31 -50.42
CA THR A 252 -3.51 -7.90 -50.01
C THR A 252 -4.44 -7.15 -50.98
N LEU A 253 -4.94 -5.99 -50.54
CA LEU A 253 -5.84 -5.15 -51.34
C LEU A 253 -5.27 -4.79 -52.73
N PHE A 254 -3.97 -4.51 -52.82
CA PHE A 254 -3.33 -4.15 -54.08
C PHE A 254 -3.08 -5.33 -55.03
N GLN A 255 -3.17 -6.57 -54.53
CA GLN A 255 -3.11 -7.77 -55.36
C GLN A 255 -4.48 -8.12 -55.92
N ILE A 256 -5.53 -8.00 -55.11
CA ILE A 256 -6.90 -8.29 -55.53
C ILE A 256 -7.45 -7.27 -56.54
N LEU A 257 -7.22 -5.96 -56.33
CA LEU A 257 -7.77 -4.91 -57.19
C LEU A 257 -7.47 -5.11 -58.69
N PRO A 258 -6.21 -5.28 -59.13
CA PRO A 258 -5.92 -5.52 -60.54
C PRO A 258 -6.45 -6.89 -61.02
N ALA A 259 -6.42 -7.93 -60.19
CA ALA A 259 -6.94 -9.25 -60.55
C ALA A 259 -8.46 -9.22 -60.81
N VAL A 260 -9.23 -8.59 -59.91
CA VAL A 260 -10.68 -8.40 -60.07
C VAL A 260 -10.98 -7.45 -61.22
N ALA A 261 -10.17 -6.40 -61.45
CA ALA A 261 -10.37 -5.53 -62.60
C ALA A 261 -10.24 -6.29 -63.94
N VAL A 262 -9.24 -7.17 -64.05
CA VAL A 262 -9.05 -8.02 -65.25
C VAL A 262 -10.18 -9.03 -65.39
N VAL A 263 -10.44 -9.84 -64.37
CA VAL A 263 -11.49 -10.89 -64.43
C VAL A 263 -12.88 -10.26 -64.56
N GLY A 264 -13.14 -9.14 -63.91
CA GLY A 264 -14.38 -8.37 -64.01
C GLY A 264 -14.61 -7.82 -65.41
N SER A 265 -13.56 -7.35 -66.09
CA SER A 265 -13.66 -6.94 -67.50
C SER A 265 -14.02 -8.12 -68.41
N VAL A 266 -13.43 -9.29 -68.17
CA VAL A 266 -13.77 -10.53 -68.88
C VAL A 266 -15.22 -10.95 -68.59
N ALA A 267 -15.66 -10.87 -67.35
CA ALA A 267 -17.03 -11.16 -66.92
C ALA A 267 -18.04 -10.22 -67.60
N PHE A 268 -17.73 -8.93 -67.70
CA PHE A 268 -18.57 -7.95 -68.36
C PHE A 268 -18.77 -8.26 -69.86
N VAL A 269 -17.68 -8.55 -70.59
CA VAL A 269 -17.75 -8.84 -72.03
C VAL A 269 -18.41 -10.19 -72.30
N SER A 270 -18.04 -11.24 -71.56
CA SER A 270 -18.64 -12.56 -71.74
C SER A 270 -20.11 -12.60 -71.30
N GLY A 271 -20.43 -11.94 -70.19
CA GLY A 271 -21.79 -11.83 -69.64
C GLY A 271 -22.73 -11.08 -70.56
N SER A 272 -22.32 -9.94 -71.15
CA SER A 272 -23.16 -9.21 -72.11
C SER A 272 -23.57 -10.08 -73.31
N ARG A 273 -22.66 -10.93 -73.80
CA ARG A 273 -22.95 -11.88 -74.89
C ARG A 273 -23.80 -13.06 -74.43
N ALA A 274 -23.52 -13.63 -73.26
CA ALA A 274 -24.30 -14.74 -72.69
C ALA A 274 -25.75 -14.33 -72.39
N LEU A 275 -25.94 -13.16 -71.79
CA LEU A 275 -27.27 -12.60 -71.51
C LEU A 275 -28.01 -12.16 -72.78
N GLY A 276 -27.28 -11.68 -73.80
CA GLY A 276 -27.85 -11.40 -75.11
C GLY A 276 -28.44 -12.64 -75.78
N GLU A 277 -27.76 -13.78 -75.68
CA GLU A 277 -28.29 -15.08 -76.14
C GLU A 277 -29.54 -15.51 -75.35
N VAL A 278 -29.54 -15.34 -74.02
CA VAL A 278 -30.71 -15.62 -73.17
C VAL A 278 -31.91 -14.75 -73.59
N GLN A 279 -31.68 -13.46 -73.86
CA GLN A 279 -32.71 -12.57 -74.37
C GLN A 279 -33.23 -13.02 -75.75
N GLY A 280 -32.33 -13.42 -76.66
CA GLY A 280 -32.70 -13.94 -77.98
C GLY A 280 -33.61 -15.17 -77.89
N ARG A 281 -33.30 -16.12 -77.00
CA ARG A 281 -34.16 -17.28 -76.72
C ARG A 281 -35.54 -16.87 -76.23
N ARG A 282 -35.60 -15.90 -75.31
CA ARG A 282 -36.86 -15.37 -74.78
C ARG A 282 -37.73 -14.76 -75.88
N LEU A 283 -37.12 -14.03 -76.82
CA LEU A 283 -37.81 -13.42 -77.96
C LEU A 283 -38.28 -14.46 -78.98
N ALA A 284 -37.55 -15.57 -79.12
CA ALA A 284 -37.93 -16.72 -79.95
C ALA A 284 -39.01 -17.63 -79.31
N GLY A 285 -39.54 -17.26 -78.13
CA GLY A 285 -40.56 -18.04 -77.42
C GLY A 285 -40.03 -19.25 -76.66
N LEU A 286 -38.71 -19.43 -76.56
CA LEU A 286 -38.06 -20.47 -75.77
C LEU A 286 -37.87 -19.94 -74.34
N ARG A 287 -38.78 -20.31 -73.44
CA ARG A 287 -38.71 -20.00 -72.00
C ARG A 287 -38.41 -21.25 -71.20
#